data_AF-A0A8I1DSM5-F1
#
_entry.id   AF-A0A8I1DSM5-F1
#
_cell.length_a   1.000
_cell.length_b   1.000
_cell.length_c   1.000
_cell.angle_alpha   90.00
_cell.angle_beta   90.00
_cell.angle_gamma   90.00
#
_symmetry.space_group_name_H-M   'P 1'
#
loop_
_entity.id
_entity.type
_entity.pdbx_description
1 polymer ?
#
loop_
_entity_poly.entity_id
_entity_poly.type
_entity_poly.pdbx_seq_one_letter_code
_entity_poly.pdbx_strand_id
1 'polypeptide(L)' 'SITVVPDSGTGELLGLAGSMIITIDNGRHSYRFDYTLPESPQ' A
#
# COMPACT_ATOMS: atom_id res chain seq x y z
N SER A 1 6.44 8.56 7.01
CA SER A 1 5.68 7.94 5.90
C SER A 1 6.09 6.50 5.81
N ILE A 2 5.17 5.61 5.42
CA ILE A 2 5.46 4.20 5.18
C ILE A 2 5.35 3.97 3.68
N THR A 3 6.29 3.25 3.08
CA THR A 3 6.31 2.96 1.63
C THR A 3 6.43 1.47 1.40
N VAL A 4 5.79 0.99 0.33
CA VAL A 4 6.01 -0.39 -0.13
C VAL A 4 7.46 -0.52 -0.58
N VAL A 5 8.12 -1.60 -0.16
CA VAL A 5 9.46 -1.91 -0.64
C VAL A 5 9.33 -2.41 -2.09
N PRO A 6 10.11 -1.88 -3.05
CA PRO A 6 10.06 -2.37 -4.42
C PRO A 6 10.21 -3.90 -4.50
N ASP A 7 9.44 -4.53 -5.39
CA ASP A 7 9.44 -5.98 -5.64
C ASP A 7 9.08 -6.88 -4.43
N SER A 8 8.57 -6.32 -3.33
CA SER A 8 8.15 -7.11 -2.17
C SER A 8 6.77 -7.76 -2.33
N GLY A 9 6.01 -7.35 -3.34
CA GLY A 9 4.68 -7.90 -3.64
C GLY A 9 4.75 -9.31 -4.23
N THR A 10 3.83 -10.19 -3.85
CA THR A 10 3.79 -11.60 -4.30
C THR A 10 2.38 -11.99 -4.76
N GLY A 11 2.27 -13.03 -5.58
CA GLY A 11 0.98 -13.50 -6.10
C GLY A 11 0.24 -12.40 -6.87
N GLU A 12 -1.01 -12.13 -6.50
CA GLU A 12 -1.83 -11.07 -7.09
C GLU A 12 -1.33 -9.66 -6.75
N LEU A 13 -0.39 -9.52 -5.82
CA LEU A 13 0.20 -8.23 -5.44
C LEU A 13 1.55 -7.98 -6.13
N LEU A 14 1.94 -8.80 -7.10
CA LEU A 14 3.17 -8.59 -7.85
C LEU A 14 3.15 -7.21 -8.52
N GLY A 15 4.21 -6.42 -8.32
CA GLY A 15 4.28 -5.04 -8.84
C GLY A 15 3.50 -3.99 -8.04
N LEU A 16 3.00 -4.32 -6.83
CA LEU A 16 2.42 -3.35 -5.92
C LEU A 16 3.42 -2.23 -5.58
N ALA A 17 2.98 -0.99 -5.75
CA ALA A 17 3.69 0.20 -5.31
C ALA A 17 2.74 1.13 -4.57
N GLY A 18 3.25 1.94 -3.63
CA GLY A 18 2.42 2.88 -2.91
C GLY A 18 3.02 3.41 -1.62
N SER A 19 2.24 4.25 -0.95
CA SER A 19 2.60 4.85 0.33
C SER A 19 1.41 4.88 1.27
N MET A 20 1.68 4.62 2.55
CA MET A 20 0.69 4.63 3.61
C MET A 20 0.92 5.81 4.55
N ILE A 21 -0.20 6.46 4.88
CA ILE A 21 -0.31 7.51 5.88
C ILE A 21 -1.08 6.95 7.07
N ILE A 22 -0.56 7.19 8.27
CA ILE A 22 -1.23 6.88 9.53
C ILE A 22 -1.70 8.19 10.13
N THR A 23 -3.00 8.29 10.39
CA THR A 23 -3.60 9.42 11.11
C THR A 23 -4.08 8.92 12.46
N ILE A 24 -3.73 9.64 13.52
CA ILE A 24 -4.21 9.36 14.87
C ILE A 24 -5.12 10.51 15.28
N ASP A 25 -6.38 10.21 15.54
CA ASP A 25 -7.38 11.17 16.02
C ASP A 25 -8.16 10.56 17.19
N ASN A 26 -8.22 11.27 18.32
CA ASN A 26 -8.90 10.82 19.55
C ASN A 26 -8.49 9.38 19.97
N GLY A 27 -7.21 9.05 19.87
CA GLY A 27 -6.67 7.73 20.20
C GLY A 27 -6.99 6.62 19.19
N ARG A 28 -7.73 6.91 18.12
CA ARG A 28 -8.02 5.96 17.04
C ARG A 28 -7.01 6.12 15.91
N HIS A 29 -6.46 4.99 15.47
CA HIS A 29 -5.58 4.92 14.31
C HIS A 29 -6.42 4.73 13.05
N SER A 30 -6.13 5.51 12.02
CA SER A 30 -6.69 5.35 10.68
C SER A 30 -5.55 5.26 9.68
N TYR A 31 -5.68 4.35 8.73
CA TYR A 31 -4.66 4.08 7.72
C TYR A 31 -5.22 4.46 6.36
N ARG A 32 -4.54 5.36 5.67
CA ARG A 32 -4.80 5.66 4.26
C ARG A 32 -3.66 5.06 3.45
N PHE A 33 -3.99 4.18 2.51
CA PHE A 33 -3.01 3.58 1.62
C PHE A 33 -3.30 3.99 0.18
N ASP A 34 -2.47 4.86 -0.36
CA ASP A 34 -2.52 5.23 -1.77
C ASP A 34 -1.59 4.27 -2.52
N TYR A 35 -2.16 3.43 -3.39
CA TYR A 35 -1.45 2.34 -4.06
C TYR A 35 -1.78 2.26 -5.54
N THR A 36 -0.85 1.65 -6.28
CA THR A 36 -1.02 1.24 -7.66
C THR A 36 -0.73 -0.26 -7.76
N LEU A 37 -1.58 -0.97 -8.48
CA LEU A 37 -1.37 -2.37 -8.81
C LEU A 37 -1.45 -2.51 -10.34
N PRO A 38 -0.51 -3.21 -10.98
CA PRO A 38 -0.61 -3.48 -12.42
C PRO A 38 -1.87 -4.31 -12.70
N GLU A 39 -2.42 -4.15 -13.90
CA GLU A 39 -3.52 -4.99 -14.35
C GLU A 39 -3.06 -6.45 -14.40
N SER A 40 -3.86 -7.35 -13.84
CA SER A 40 -3.61 -8.78 -13.96
C SER A 40 -3.57 -9.15 -15.44
N PRO A 41 -2.55 -9.90 -15.91
CA PRO A 41 -2.59 -10.46 -17.25
C PRO A 41 -3.88 -11.29 -17.40
N GLN A 42 -4.70 -10.98 -18.41
CA GLN A 42 -5.90 -11.76 -18.76
C GLN A 42 -5.57 -13.21 -19.13
#